data_AF-A0A955I5J5-F1
#
_entry.id   AF-A0A955I5J5-F1
#
_cell.length_a   1.000
_cell.length_b   1.000
_cell.length_c   1.000
_cell.angle_alpha   90.00
_cell.angle_beta   90.00
_cell.angle_gamma   90.00
#
_symmetry.space_group_name_H-M   'P 1'
#
loop_
_entity.id
_entity.type
_entity.pdbx_description
1 polymer ?
#
loop_
_entity_poly.entity_id
_entity_poly.type
_entity_poly.pdbx_seq_one_letter_code
_entity_poly.pdbx_strand_id
1 'polypeptide(L)' 'MHSQFEIVMGLETHVRVASRTKLFCSCENQLELADEPNIRVCPVCMGMPGALPVLSK' A
#
# COMPACT_ATOMS: atom_id res chain seq x y z
N MET A 1 15.94 -42.07 -14.06
CA MET A 1 14.51 -42.12 -13.66
C MET A 1 13.97 -40.70 -13.81
N HIS A 2 13.38 -40.36 -14.96
CA HIS A 2 12.76 -39.04 -15.13
C HIS A 2 11.54 -38.98 -14.22
N SER A 3 11.38 -37.90 -13.45
CA SER A 3 10.22 -37.70 -12.58
C SER A 3 8.94 -37.62 -13.42
N GLN A 4 7.95 -38.45 -13.13
CA GLN A 4 6.63 -38.46 -13.79
C GLN A 4 5.73 -37.27 -13.39
N PHE A 5 6.31 -36.20 -12.84
CA PHE A 5 5.57 -35.10 -12.23
C PHE A 5 6.10 -33.74 -12.71
N GLU A 6 5.18 -32.78 -12.82
CA GLU A 6 5.45 -31.39 -13.17
C GLU A 6 5.37 -30.52 -11.91
N ILE A 7 6.35 -29.63 -11.72
CA ILE A 7 6.31 -28.65 -10.64
C ILE A 7 5.55 -27.43 -11.14
N VAL A 8 4.45 -27.10 -10.46
CA VAL A 8 3.67 -25.89 -10.70
C VAL A 8 3.74 -25.01 -9.45
N MET A 9 4.28 -23.80 -9.59
CA MET A 9 4.40 -22.83 -8.50
C MET A 9 3.82 -21.48 -8.91
N GLY A 10 3.11 -20.85 -7.97
CA GLY A 10 2.59 -19.48 -8.10
C GLY A 10 3.11 -18.62 -6.94
N LEU A 11 3.38 -17.36 -7.25
CA LEU A 11 3.82 -16.36 -6.27
C LEU A 11 2.97 -15.10 -6.44
N GLU A 12 2.53 -14.54 -5.32
CA GLU A 12 1.88 -13.24 -5.26
C GLU A 12 2.74 -12.33 -4.39
N THR A 13 3.22 -11.22 -4.96
CA THR A 13 4.13 -10.31 -4.28
C THR A 13 3.52 -8.92 -4.18
N HIS A 14 3.66 -8.31 -3.01
CA HIS A 14 3.26 -6.93 -2.79
C HIS A 14 4.51 -6.06 -2.72
N VAL A 15 4.58 -5.06 -3.58
CA VAL A 15 5.65 -4.06 -3.58
C VAL A 15 5.06 -2.71 -3.24
N ARG A 16 5.67 -2.02 -2.26
CA ARG A 16 5.28 -0.66 -1.92
C ARG A 16 5.84 0.30 -2.97
N VAL A 17 4.99 1.15 -3.52
CA VAL A 17 5.40 2.23 -4.42
C VAL A 17 6.14 3.31 -3.63
N ALA A 18 7.32 3.71 -4.10
CA ALA A 18 8.13 4.78 -3.50
C ALA A 18 7.62 6.17 -3.90
N SER A 19 6.38 6.48 -3.51
CA SER A 19 5.74 7.78 -3.74
C SER A 19 5.91 8.70 -2.53
N ARG A 20 5.80 10.03 -2.76
CA ARG A 20 5.81 11.02 -1.67
C ARG A 20 4.49 10.99 -0.88
N THR A 21 3.38 10.80 -1.58
CA THR A 21 2.01 10.80 -1.03
C THR A 21 1.39 9.41 -1.08
N LYS A 22 0.38 9.16 -0.23
CA LYS A 22 -0.47 7.96 -0.33
C LYS A 22 -1.23 7.95 -1.65
N LEU A 23 -1.71 6.77 -2.05
CA LEU A 23 -2.32 6.57 -3.36
C LEU A 23 -3.56 7.45 -3.62
N PHE A 24 -4.35 7.74 -2.58
CA PHE A 24 -5.65 8.38 -2.71
C PHE A 24 -5.81 9.70 -1.94
N CYS A 25 -4.76 10.18 -1.29
CA CYS A 25 -4.79 11.44 -0.52
C CYS A 25 -3.39 12.06 -0.42
N SER A 26 -3.32 13.30 0.06
CA SER A 26 -2.07 14.06 0.18
C SER A 26 -1.22 13.71 1.40
N CYS A 27 -1.61 12.76 2.24
CA CYS A 27 -0.78 12.30 3.36
C CYS A 27 0.53 11.69 2.85
N GLU A 28 1.61 11.86 3.61
CA GLU A 28 2.91 11.28 3.28
C GLU A 28 2.87 9.74 3.26
N ASN A 29 3.54 9.14 2.27
CA ASN A 29 3.80 7.69 2.17
C ASN A 29 5.24 7.36 2.63
N GLN A 30 5.64 7.92 3.77
CA GLN A 30 6.97 7.71 4.32
C GLN A 30 7.13 6.27 4.84
N LEU A 31 8.29 5.67 4.57
CA LEU A 31 8.66 4.32 5.01
C LEU A 31 9.05 4.26 6.49
N GLU A 32 9.55 5.36 7.01
CA GLU A 32 9.98 5.47 8.40
C GLU A 32 8.77 5.38 9.34
N LEU A 33 8.96 4.69 10.46
CA LEU A 33 8.01 4.69 11.55
C LEU A 33 7.76 6.15 11.96
N ALA A 34 6.49 6.53 12.04
CA ALA A 34 6.14 7.81 12.63
C ALA A 34 6.45 7.75 14.12
N ASP A 35 6.92 8.87 14.68
CA ASP A 35 7.27 8.94 16.10
C ASP A 35 6.06 8.67 17.01
N GLU A 36 4.85 8.94 16.52
CA GLU A 36 3.58 8.61 17.19
C GLU A 36 2.55 8.00 16.22
N PRO A 37 1.61 7.19 16.73
CA PRO A 37 0.53 6.63 15.92
C PRO A 37 -0.40 7.72 15.38
N ASN A 38 -0.97 7.49 14.20
CA ASN A 38 -1.97 8.36 13.57
C ASN A 38 -1.51 9.80 13.28
N ILE A 39 -0.20 10.08 13.19
CA ILE A 39 0.30 11.40 12.76
C ILE A 39 -0.01 11.65 11.27
N ARG A 40 0.26 10.66 10.41
CA ARG A 40 0.15 10.80 8.95
C ARG A 40 -1.21 10.34 8.44
N VAL A 41 -2.30 10.91 8.94
CA VAL A 41 -3.67 10.51 8.58
C VAL A 41 -4.53 11.70 8.16
N CYS A 42 -5.61 11.41 7.43
CA CYS A 42 -6.63 12.38 7.04
C CYS A 42 -7.99 11.65 6.90
N PRO A 43 -9.10 12.39 6.73
CA PRO A 43 -10.43 11.79 6.56
C PRO A 43 -10.50 10.71 5.47
N VAL A 44 -9.75 10.84 4.38
CA VAL A 44 -9.74 9.86 3.28
C VAL A 44 -9.12 8.53 3.71
N CYS A 45 -7.89 8.54 4.23
CA CYS A 45 -7.23 7.29 4.61
C CYS A 45 -7.74 6.69 5.92
N MET A 46 -8.53 7.44 6.69
CA MET A 46 -9.27 6.95 7.86
C MET A 46 -10.70 6.50 7.52
N GLY A 47 -11.14 6.65 6.27
CA GLY A 47 -12.48 6.23 5.84
C GLY A 47 -13.62 7.01 6.51
N MET A 48 -13.41 8.29 6.82
CA MET A 48 -14.45 9.13 7.41
C MET A 48 -15.60 9.40 6.43
N PRO A 49 -16.85 9.55 6.92
CA PRO A 49 -18.00 9.82 6.06
C PRO A 49 -17.81 11.07 5.19
N GLY A 50 -18.13 10.95 3.90
CA GLY A 50 -18.04 12.06 2.94
C GLY A 50 -16.64 12.34 2.39
N ALA A 51 -15.60 11.60 2.81
CA ALA A 51 -14.26 11.74 2.24
C ALA A 51 -14.14 11.00 0.90
N LEU A 52 -13.68 11.71 -0.14
CA LEU A 52 -13.55 11.16 -1.49
C LEU A 52 -12.06 10.91 -1.85
N PRO A 53 -11.72 9.76 -2.46
CA PRO A 53 -10.35 9.45 -2.88
C PRO A 53 -9.98 10.21 -4.17
N VAL A 54 -8.72 10.65 -4.27
CA VAL A 54 -8.16 11.25 -5.49
C VAL A 54 -6.82 10.60 -5.79
N LEU A 55 -6.67 10.04 -7.00
CA LEU A 55 -5.46 9.36 -7.41
C LEU A 55 -4.24 10.30 -7.40
N SER A 56 -3.17 9.87 -6.74
CA SER A 56 -1.87 10.55 -6.79
C SER A 56 -1.31 10.52 -8.21
N LYS A 57 -0.71 11.63 -8.64
CA LYS A 57 0.13 11.69 -9.84
C LYS A 57 1.44 10.93 -9.65
#